data_AF-A0A0G1EV87-F1
#
_entry.id   AF-A0A0G1EV87-F1
#
_cell.length_a   1.000
_cell.length_b   1.000
_cell.length_c   1.000
_cell.angle_alpha   90.00
_cell.angle_beta   90.00
_cell.angle_gamma   90.00
#
_symmetry.space_group_name_H-M   'P 1'
#
loop_
_entity.id
_entity.type
_entity.pdbx_description
1 polymer ?
#
loop_
_entity_poly.entity_id
_entity_poly.type
_entity_poly.pdbx_seq_one_letter_code
_entity_poly.pdbx_strand_id
1 'polypeptide(L)'
;MVGTGLGAKLGILIKNGESLERAKKIDVVVFDKTGTLTQGRPEVKYLQTIDNFDKNEFLQLVASVENASEHPVAQAVVRYASEEDKQELLPVSDFVAEAGGGVRGRVKNKLVVIGTVGYLG
;
A
#
# COMPACT_ATOMS: atom_id res chain seq x y z
N MET A 1 1.73 31.98 -28.45
CA MET A 1 1.64 31.22 -27.19
C MET A 1 2.68 30.10 -27.21
N VAL A 2 3.97 30.43 -27.08
CA VAL A 2 5.08 29.46 -27.23
C VAL A 2 5.38 28.74 -25.91
N GLY A 3 5.23 29.43 -24.78
CA GLY A 3 5.56 28.89 -23.44
C GLY A 3 4.69 27.70 -23.01
N THR A 4 3.40 27.70 -23.33
CA THR A 4 2.51 26.57 -23.02
C THR A 4 2.84 25.32 -23.87
N GLY A 5 3.20 25.51 -25.13
CA GLY A 5 3.65 24.43 -26.02
C GLY A 5 4.99 23.82 -25.60
N LEU A 6 5.91 24.63 -25.08
CA LEU A 6 7.15 24.13 -24.49
C LEU A 6 6.88 23.34 -23.20
N GLY A 7 5.99 23.82 -22.32
CA GLY A 7 5.58 23.11 -21.12
C GLY A 7 5.02 21.71 -21.42
N ALA A 8 4.16 21.59 -22.42
CA ALA A 8 3.59 20.29 -22.83
C ALA A 8 4.67 19.29 -23.28
N LYS A 9 5.71 19.73 -23.99
CA LYS A 9 6.86 18.89 -24.36
C LYS A 9 7.68 18.41 -23.15
N LEU A 10 7.57 19.11 -22.02
CA LEU A 10 8.19 18.76 -20.73
C LEU A 10 7.22 18.02 -19.79
N GLY A 11 6.04 17.62 -20.27
CA GLY A 11 5.02 16.93 -19.46
C GLY A 11 4.22 17.84 -18.53
N ILE A 12 4.33 19.16 -18.69
CA ILE A 12 3.61 20.16 -17.87
C ILE A 12 2.46 20.74 -18.67
N LEU A 13 1.24 20.36 -18.32
CA LEU A 13 0.04 20.91 -18.96
C LEU A 13 -0.40 22.22 -18.30
N ILE A 14 -0.14 23.35 -18.98
CA ILE A 14 -0.53 24.69 -18.52
C ILE A 14 -1.85 25.08 -19.18
N LYS A 15 -2.93 25.23 -18.40
CA LYS A 15 -4.29 25.43 -18.91
C LYS A 15 -4.48 26.70 -19.74
N ASN A 16 -3.88 27.83 -19.36
CA ASN A 16 -3.99 29.11 -20.07
C ASN A 16 -2.78 30.03 -19.80
N GLY A 17 -2.69 31.15 -20.54
CA GLY A 17 -1.58 32.11 -20.41
C GLY A 17 -1.51 32.80 -19.03
N GLU A 18 -2.66 33.10 -18.43
CA GLU A 18 -2.73 33.70 -17.08
C GLU A 18 -2.06 32.79 -16.03
N SER A 19 -2.27 31.48 -16.11
CA SER A 19 -1.63 30.51 -15.22
C SER A 19 -0.10 30.57 -15.31
N LEU A 20 0.45 30.76 -16.51
CA LEU A 20 1.89 30.88 -16.74
C LEU A 20 2.45 32.18 -16.15
N GLU A 21 1.73 33.29 -16.31
CA GLU A 21 2.14 34.58 -15.75
C GLU A 21 2.08 34.61 -14.22
N ARG A 22 1.03 33.99 -13.63
CA ARG A 22 0.90 33.85 -12.18
C ARG A 22 1.98 32.94 -11.60
N ALA A 23 2.35 31.87 -12.29
CA ALA A 23 3.40 30.95 -11.84
C ALA A 23 4.74 31.66 -11.60
N LYS A 24 5.07 32.69 -12.39
CA LYS A 24 6.29 33.51 -12.22
C LYS A 24 6.36 34.20 -10.85
N LYS A 25 5.23 34.50 -10.23
CA LYS A 25 5.14 35.25 -8.96
C LYS A 25 5.01 34.34 -7.73
N ILE A 26 5.17 33.02 -7.89
CA ILE A 26 5.05 32.08 -6.77
C ILE A 26 6.37 32.08 -5.99
N ASP A 27 6.29 32.41 -4.69
CA ASP A 27 7.43 32.32 -3.76
C ASP A 27 7.37 31.06 -2.87
N VAL A 28 6.19 30.45 -2.72
CA VAL A 28 5.94 29.31 -1.83
C VAL A 28 5.12 28.26 -2.55
N VAL A 29 5.57 27.01 -2.48
CA VAL A 29 4.84 25.84 -2.99
C VAL A 29 4.51 24.92 -1.83
N VAL A 30 3.23 24.62 -1.65
CA VAL A 30 2.75 23.63 -0.69
C VAL A 30 2.38 22.38 -1.47
N PHE A 31 3.00 21.26 -1.13
CA PHE A 31 2.73 19.98 -1.76
C PHE A 31 1.77 19.18 -0.90
N ASP A 32 0.79 18.54 -1.55
CA ASP A 32 0.14 17.39 -0.94
C ASP A 32 1.14 16.22 -0.86
N LYS A 33 1.00 15.34 0.13
CA LYS A 33 1.92 14.21 0.28
C LYS A 33 1.48 13.04 -0.59
N THR A 34 0.25 12.59 -0.42
CA THR A 34 -0.22 11.31 -0.96
C THR A 34 -0.54 11.45 -2.45
N GLY A 35 0.16 10.71 -3.30
CA GLY A 35 -0.04 10.77 -4.76
C GLY A 35 0.65 11.96 -5.45
N THR A 36 1.28 12.87 -4.68
CA THR A 36 2.12 13.96 -5.21
C THR A 36 3.59 13.74 -4.85
N LEU A 37 3.93 13.69 -3.55
CA LEU A 37 5.29 13.37 -3.10
C LEU A 37 5.51 11.85 -2.98
N THR A 38 4.45 11.09 -2.70
CA THR A 38 4.49 9.64 -2.59
C THR A 38 3.70 8.99 -3.71
N GLN A 39 3.96 7.71 -3.97
CA GLN A 39 3.29 6.95 -5.03
C GLN A 39 1.81 6.62 -4.76
N GLY A 40 1.28 6.97 -3.58
CA GLY A 40 -0.11 6.68 -3.21
C GLY A 40 -0.43 5.18 -3.01
N ARG A 41 0.57 4.30 -3.09
CA ARG A 41 0.45 2.86 -2.87
C ARG A 41 1.32 2.40 -1.68
N PRO A 42 0.77 1.69 -0.69
CA PRO A 42 1.58 1.13 0.39
C PRO A 42 2.51 0.03 -0.13
N GLU A 43 3.69 -0.07 0.46
CA GLU A 43 4.69 -1.11 0.20
C GLU A 43 5.28 -1.58 1.55
N VAL A 44 5.52 -2.89 1.68
CA VAL A 44 6.18 -3.45 2.86
C VAL A 44 7.67 -3.14 2.74
N LYS A 45 8.21 -2.43 3.72
CA LYS A 45 9.62 -2.03 3.75
C LYS A 45 10.49 -2.97 4.60
N TYR A 46 9.92 -3.50 5.68
CA TYR A 46 10.61 -4.35 6.62
C TYR A 46 9.66 -5.45 7.07
N LEU A 47 10.19 -6.67 7.20
CA LEU A 47 9.55 -7.80 7.83
C LEU A 47 10.41 -8.23 9.01
N GLN A 48 9.79 -8.35 10.18
CA GLN A 48 10.42 -8.88 11.38
C GLN A 48 9.52 -9.94 11.99
N THR A 49 10.07 -11.13 12.21
CA THR A 49 9.41 -12.22 12.93
C THR A 49 9.98 -12.34 14.34
N ILE A 50 9.28 -13.04 15.21
CA ILE A 50 9.81 -13.45 16.52
C ILE A 50 10.80 -14.62 16.34
N ASP A 51 11.72 -14.79 17.29
CA ASP A 51 12.72 -15.84 17.26
C ASP A 51 12.08 -17.24 17.08
N ASN A 52 12.68 -18.07 16.23
CA ASN A 52 12.23 -19.42 15.84
C ASN A 52 10.94 -19.50 15.01
N PHE A 53 10.39 -18.39 14.51
CA PHE A 53 9.30 -18.43 13.55
C PHE A 53 9.84 -18.41 12.12
N ASP A 54 9.51 -19.43 11.33
CA ASP A 54 9.93 -19.50 9.93
C ASP A 54 9.31 -18.35 9.11
N LYS A 55 10.18 -17.57 8.46
CA LYS A 55 9.78 -16.38 7.71
C LYS A 55 8.79 -16.72 6.59
N ASN A 56 9.01 -17.83 5.90
CA ASN A 56 8.23 -18.21 4.75
C ASN A 56 6.86 -18.73 5.16
N GLU A 57 6.79 -19.57 6.21
CA GLU A 57 5.53 -19.98 6.82
C GLU A 57 4.74 -18.76 7.32
N PHE A 58 5.40 -17.80 7.98
CA PHE A 58 4.75 -16.56 8.42
C PHE A 58 4.12 -15.81 7.26
N LEU A 59 4.90 -15.54 6.21
CA LEU A 59 4.42 -14.82 5.04
C LEU A 59 3.28 -15.56 4.34
N GLN A 60 3.36 -16.89 4.21
CA GLN A 60 2.30 -17.69 3.60
C GLN A 60 0.99 -17.58 4.38
N LEU A 61 1.03 -17.71 5.71
CA LEU A 61 -0.16 -17.61 6.56
C LEU A 61 -0.78 -16.21 6.48
N VAL A 62 0.04 -15.17 6.61
CA VAL A 62 -0.41 -13.78 6.59
C VAL A 62 -0.98 -13.41 5.21
N ALA A 63 -0.26 -13.70 4.13
CA ALA A 63 -0.71 -13.40 2.78
C ALA A 63 -1.98 -14.16 2.40
N SER A 64 -2.15 -15.40 2.88
CA SER A 64 -3.39 -16.16 2.64
C SER A 64 -4.61 -15.44 3.22
N VAL A 65 -4.51 -14.96 4.47
CA VAL A 65 -5.60 -14.22 5.12
C VAL A 65 -5.80 -12.83 4.50
N GLU A 66 -4.73 -12.09 4.23
CA GLU A 66 -4.80 -10.75 3.64
C GLU A 66 -5.33 -10.77 2.20
N ASN A 67 -5.19 -11.88 1.47
CA ASN A 67 -5.74 -12.01 0.12
C ASN A 67 -7.28 -11.99 0.10
N ALA A 68 -7.95 -12.26 1.23
CA ALA A 68 -9.40 -12.10 1.36
C ALA A 68 -9.83 -10.66 1.68
N SER A 69 -8.89 -9.75 1.92
CA SER A 69 -9.13 -8.34 2.27
C SER A 69 -8.92 -7.42 1.07
N GLU A 70 -9.84 -6.46 0.87
CA GLU A 70 -9.72 -5.45 -0.19
C GLU A 70 -8.88 -4.22 0.24
N HIS A 71 -8.38 -4.20 1.48
CA HIS A 71 -7.68 -3.04 2.02
C HIS A 71 -6.33 -2.80 1.31
N PRO A 72 -5.94 -1.55 0.97
CA PRO A 72 -4.67 -1.29 0.27
C PRO A 72 -3.42 -1.81 0.98
N VAL A 73 -3.44 -1.87 2.32
CA VAL A 73 -2.35 -2.47 3.11
C VAL A 73 -2.28 -3.99 2.93
N ALA A 74 -3.44 -4.66 2.90
CA ALA A 74 -3.52 -6.10 2.66
C ALA A 74 -2.92 -6.47 1.30
N GLN A 75 -3.30 -5.72 0.26
CA GLN A 75 -2.76 -5.88 -1.08
C GLN A 75 -1.24 -5.66 -1.14
N ALA A 76 -0.71 -4.74 -0.33
CA ALA A 76 0.74 -4.53 -0.23
C ALA A 76 1.46 -5.73 0.40
N VAL A 77 0.85 -6.35 1.42
CA VAL A 77 1.39 -7.55 2.07
C VAL A 77 1.35 -8.76 1.13
N VAL A 78 0.23 -8.98 0.43
CA VAL A 78 0.09 -10.08 -0.55
C VAL A 78 1.10 -9.94 -1.68
N ARG A 79 1.26 -8.73 -2.23
CA ARG A 79 2.27 -8.45 -3.26
C ARG A 79 3.68 -8.70 -2.74
N TYR A 80 4.01 -8.17 -1.55
CA TYR A 80 5.32 -8.38 -0.93
C TYR A 80 5.62 -9.87 -0.74
N ALA A 81 4.65 -10.65 -0.23
CA ALA A 81 4.80 -12.09 -0.08
C ALA A 81 5.10 -12.76 -1.43
N SER A 82 4.36 -12.42 -2.49
CA SER A 82 4.57 -13.00 -3.83
C SER A 82 5.94 -12.66 -4.45
N GLU A 83 6.54 -11.53 -4.07
CA GLU A 83 7.85 -11.09 -4.53
C GLU A 83 9.00 -11.76 -3.76
N GLU A 84 8.82 -11.97 -2.45
CA GLU A 84 9.81 -12.62 -1.57
C GLU A 84 9.82 -14.15 -1.72
N ASP A 85 8.64 -14.77 -1.75
CA ASP A 85 8.51 -16.22 -1.87
C ASP A 85 7.23 -16.59 -2.65
N LYS A 86 7.39 -17.35 -3.73
CA LYS A 86 6.30 -17.69 -4.66
C LYS A 86 5.45 -18.85 -4.17
N GLN A 87 5.22 -18.92 -2.86
CA GLN A 87 4.37 -19.94 -2.28
C GLN A 87 2.93 -19.75 -2.70
N GLU A 88 2.24 -20.88 -2.89
CA GLU A 88 0.81 -20.85 -3.11
C GLU A 88 0.09 -20.37 -1.85
N LEU A 89 -0.92 -19.53 -2.07
CA LEU A 89 -1.82 -19.10 -1.01
C LEU A 89 -2.68 -20.28 -0.57
N LEU A 90 -2.90 -20.36 0.73
CA LEU A 90 -3.66 -21.42 1.35
C LEU A 90 -5.14 -21.02 1.46
N PRO A 91 -6.06 -21.99 1.44
CA PRO A 91 -7.47 -21.71 1.67
C PRO A 91 -7.67 -21.17 3.09
N VAL A 92 -8.49 -20.12 3.19
CA VAL A 92 -8.86 -19.47 4.45
C VAL A 92 -10.32 -19.79 4.77
N SER A 93 -10.60 -20.23 6.00
CA SER A 93 -11.95 -20.35 6.52
C SER A 93 -12.21 -19.31 7.62
N ASP A 94 -13.48 -19.09 7.96
CA ASP A 94 -13.90 -18.20 9.05
C ASP A 94 -13.31 -16.77 8.95
N PHE A 95 -13.17 -16.26 7.73
CA PHE A 95 -12.62 -14.92 7.50
C PHE A 95 -13.56 -13.84 8.04
N VAL A 96 -13.00 -12.90 8.81
CA VAL A 96 -13.70 -11.72 9.33
C VAL A 96 -12.80 -10.51 9.17
N ALA A 97 -13.37 -9.43 8.63
CA ALA A 97 -12.74 -8.12 8.57
C ALA A 97 -13.49 -7.15 9.48
N GLU A 98 -12.75 -6.50 10.39
CA GLU A 98 -13.29 -5.51 11.32
C GLU A 98 -12.79 -4.12 10.93
N ALA A 99 -13.73 -3.25 10.57
CA ALA A 99 -13.42 -1.91 10.11
C ALA A 99 -12.65 -1.12 11.17
N GLY A 100 -11.48 -0.58 10.77
CA GLY A 100 -10.59 0.18 11.66
C GLY A 100 -9.75 -0.66 12.62
N GLY A 101 -9.90 -1.99 12.64
CA GLY A 101 -9.17 -2.89 13.54
C GLY A 101 -8.16 -3.77 12.80
N GLY A 102 -8.67 -4.68 11.96
CA GLY A 102 -7.87 -5.72 11.33
C GLY A 102 -8.71 -6.82 10.70
N VAL A 103 -8.06 -7.94 10.39
CA VAL A 103 -8.66 -9.14 9.81
C VAL A 103 -8.25 -10.38 10.59
N ARG A 104 -9.07 -11.42 10.52
CA ARG A 104 -8.73 -12.74 11.05
C ARG A 104 -9.27 -13.84 10.15
N GLY A 105 -8.66 -15.00 10.21
CA GLY A 105 -9.10 -16.19 9.50
C GLY A 105 -8.38 -17.43 10.00
N ARG A 106 -8.82 -18.59 9.53
CA ARG A 106 -8.19 -19.87 9.84
C ARG A 106 -7.50 -20.46 8.62
N VAL A 107 -6.25 -20.86 8.81
CA VAL A 107 -5.39 -21.47 7.78
C VAL A 107 -4.67 -22.65 8.41
N LYS A 108 -4.74 -23.85 7.81
CA LYS A 108 -4.16 -25.08 8.39
C LYS A 108 -4.57 -25.32 9.86
N ASN A 109 -5.84 -25.04 10.21
CA ASN A 109 -6.39 -25.04 11.58
C ASN A 109 -5.74 -24.06 12.58
N LYS A 110 -4.86 -23.16 12.13
CA LYS A 110 -4.31 -22.07 12.94
C LYS A 110 -5.19 -20.84 12.80
N LEU A 111 -5.53 -20.20 13.92
CA LEU A 111 -6.14 -18.87 13.90
C LEU A 111 -5.05 -17.85 13.62
N VAL A 112 -5.22 -17.08 12.56
CA VAL A 112 -4.33 -15.99 12.16
C VAL A 112 -5.09 -14.69 12.34
N VAL A 113 -4.49 -13.75 13.07
CA VAL A 113 -5.07 -12.43 13.38
C VAL A 113 -4.07 -11.36 12.97
N ILE A 114 -4.52 -10.38 12.21
CA ILE A 114 -3.68 -9.33 11.62
C ILE A 114 -4.38 -8.00 11.84
N GLY A 115 -3.71 -7.01 12.42
CA GLY A 115 -4.34 -5.70 12.63
C GLY A 115 -3.53 -4.78 13.52
N THR A 116 -4.20 -3.73 13.97
CA THR A 116 -3.64 -2.74 14.91
C THR A 116 -3.34 -3.38 16.28
N VAL A 117 -2.48 -2.74 17.08
CA VAL A 117 -2.11 -3.23 18.42
C VAL A 117 -3.37 -3.48 19.27
N GLY A 118 -4.31 -2.55 19.30
CA GLY A 118 -5.56 -2.70 20.08
C GLY A 118 -6.50 -3.80 19.55
N TYR A 119 -6.32 -4.26 18.31
CA TYR A 119 -7.08 -5.38 17.76
C TYR A 119 -6.47 -6.74 18.13
N LEU A 120 -5.16 -6.79 18.37
CA LEU A 120 -4.43 -8.02 18.72
C LEU A 120 -4.57 -8.40 20.20
N GLY A 121 -4.92 -7.45 21.07
CA GLY A 121 -5.03 -7.62 22.52
C GLY A 121 -4.18 -6.61 23.27
#